data_AF-A0A1F0R6S8-F1
#
_entry.id   AF-A0A1F0R6S8-F1
#
_cell.length_a   1.000
_cell.length_b   1.000
_cell.length_c   1.000
_cell.angle_alpha   90.00
_cell.angle_beta   90.00
_cell.angle_gamma   90.00
#
_symmetry.space_group_name_H-M   'P 1'
#
loop_
_entity.id
_entity.type
_entity.pdbx_description
1 polymer ?
#
loop_
_entity_poly.entity_id
_entity_poly.type
_entity_poly.pdbx_seq_one_letter_code
_entity_poly.pdbx_strand_id
1 'polypeptide(L)'
;MIPKNRITTSILTGASVASATVILSLFEPDRFVIPAVLATVILVFCAPYLTFGRTEGLKAERSYQLAAVVAGVAFGLVVVGQPTGGFIPPIAAAAQQGGSMLATGLAGWALWKAGAHSMPTLPAVLDGKVVWATSAAAGYFLFSGTLSVLALGVVLLTVHQLFRARDESLKVDLNFSQIVGVEVCILLHLMVPVLVS
;
A
#
# COMPACT_ATOMS: atom_id res chain seq x y z
N MET A 1 -5.26 -24.87 -0.92
CA MET A 1 -4.81 -24.85 0.50
C MET A 1 -3.62 -23.91 0.60
N ILE A 2 -3.74 -22.80 1.33
CA ILE A 2 -2.58 -21.96 1.66
C ILE A 2 -1.78 -22.74 2.72
N PRO A 3 -0.49 -23.02 2.51
CA PRO A 3 0.28 -23.78 3.49
C PRO A 3 0.29 -23.01 4.81
N LYS A 4 -0.09 -23.71 5.89
CA LYS A 4 -0.22 -23.16 7.27
C LYS A 4 1.01 -22.36 7.69
N ASN A 5 2.19 -22.78 7.22
CA ASN A 5 3.47 -22.11 7.47
C ASN A 5 3.52 -20.68 6.91
N ARG A 6 2.92 -20.42 5.73
CA ARG A 6 2.97 -19.10 5.05
C ARG A 6 2.14 -18.04 5.79
N ILE A 7 0.98 -18.41 6.34
CA ILE A 7 0.16 -17.49 7.15
C ILE A 7 0.91 -17.10 8.43
N THR A 8 1.50 -18.10 9.12
CA THR A 8 2.29 -17.87 10.32
C THR A 8 3.50 -16.95 10.04
N THR A 9 4.22 -17.17 8.94
CA THR A 9 5.33 -16.30 8.53
C THR A 9 4.87 -14.87 8.27
N SER A 10 3.79 -14.67 7.49
CA SER A 10 3.25 -13.33 7.22
C SER A 10 2.80 -12.61 8.50
N ILE A 11 2.15 -13.31 9.44
CA ILE A 11 1.74 -12.73 10.73
C ILE A 11 2.96 -12.32 11.55
N LEU A 12 3.98 -13.17 11.63
CA LEU A 12 5.24 -12.85 12.31
C LEU A 12 5.94 -11.65 11.69
N THR A 13 5.99 -11.57 10.36
CA THR A 13 6.53 -10.40 9.65
C THR A 13 5.74 -9.15 10.01
N GLY A 14 4.41 -9.18 9.91
CA GLY A 14 3.56 -8.04 10.28
C GLY A 14 3.75 -7.60 11.73
N ALA A 15 3.82 -8.55 12.67
CA ALA A 15 4.05 -8.27 14.09
C ALA A 15 5.45 -7.68 14.37
N SER A 16 6.48 -8.18 13.69
CA SER A 16 7.83 -7.65 13.81
C SER A 16 7.93 -6.21 13.28
N VAL A 17 7.27 -5.92 12.16
CA VAL A 17 7.21 -4.58 11.57
C VAL A 17 6.40 -3.64 12.45
N ALA A 18 5.28 -4.10 13.02
CA ALA A 18 4.52 -3.30 13.97
C ALA A 18 5.38 -2.91 15.17
N SER A 19 6.12 -3.87 15.74
CA SER A 19 7.03 -3.62 16.86
C SER A 19 8.14 -2.62 16.49
N ALA A 20 8.75 -2.78 15.32
CA ALA A 20 9.76 -1.85 14.81
C ALA A 20 9.19 -0.44 14.58
N THR A 21 7.95 -0.35 14.09
CA THR A 21 7.25 0.92 13.87
C THR A 21 6.99 1.63 15.19
N VAL A 22 6.52 0.91 16.22
CA VAL A 22 6.36 1.45 17.58
C VAL A 22 7.68 2.00 18.11
N ILE A 23 8.77 1.23 17.98
CA ILE A 23 10.10 1.66 18.43
C ILE A 23 10.57 2.90 17.67
N LEU A 24 10.40 2.95 16.34
CA LEU A 24 10.81 4.09 15.51
C LEU A 24 10.01 5.35 15.86
N SER A 25 8.71 5.24 16.12
CA SER A 25 7.87 6.37 16.52
C SER A 25 8.27 6.98 17.88
N LEU A 26 8.99 6.25 18.73
CA LEU A 26 9.52 6.79 20.00
C LEU A 26 10.71 7.76 19.81
N PHE A 27 11.39 7.71 18.67
CA PHE A 27 12.59 8.52 18.40
C PHE A 27 12.33 9.78 17.55
N GLU A 28 11.07 10.16 17.33
CA GLU A 28 10.63 11.34 16.56
C GLU A 28 11.17 11.52 15.11
N PRO A 29 11.28 10.50 14.22
CA PRO A 29 11.50 10.73 12.80
C PRO A 29 10.21 10.58 11.95
N ASP A 30 9.03 10.82 12.54
CA ASP A 30 7.72 10.37 12.03
C ASP A 30 7.37 10.94 10.64
N ARG A 31 7.69 12.22 10.38
CA ARG A 31 7.13 12.92 9.21
C ARG A 31 7.75 12.54 7.86
N PHE A 32 8.99 12.07 7.84
CA PHE A 32 9.73 11.75 6.60
C PHE A 32 10.18 10.30 6.52
N VAL A 33 10.47 9.65 7.64
CA VAL A 33 11.04 8.29 7.62
C VAL A 33 9.98 7.25 7.30
N ILE A 34 8.77 7.35 7.86
CA ILE A 34 7.73 6.34 7.61
C ILE A 34 7.28 6.31 6.14
N PRO A 35 6.99 7.44 5.47
CA PRO A 35 6.70 7.42 4.04
C PRO A 35 7.86 6.94 3.17
N ALA A 36 9.10 7.31 3.52
CA ALA A 36 10.29 6.84 2.79
C ALA A 36 10.49 5.33 2.97
N VAL A 37 10.23 4.79 4.17
CA VAL A 37 10.23 3.34 4.43
C VAL A 37 9.11 2.66 3.66
N LEU A 38 7.90 3.23 3.60
CA LEU A 38 6.79 2.67 2.80
C LEU A 38 7.13 2.59 1.31
N ALA A 39 7.66 3.68 0.73
CA ALA A 39 8.16 3.69 -0.66
C ALA A 39 9.26 2.64 -0.87
N THR A 40 10.24 2.58 0.04
CA THR A 40 11.33 1.60 -0.05
C THR A 40 10.81 0.16 0.05
N VAL A 41 9.85 -0.11 0.93
CA VAL A 41 9.21 -1.42 1.08
C VAL A 41 8.49 -1.81 -0.20
N ILE A 42 7.65 -0.92 -0.75
CA ILE A 42 6.96 -1.16 -2.02
C ILE A 42 7.98 -1.47 -3.12
N LEU A 43 9.02 -0.65 -3.26
CA LEU A 43 10.10 -0.89 -4.22
C LEU A 43 10.84 -2.19 -3.97
N VAL A 44 11.21 -2.57 -2.75
CA VAL A 44 11.96 -3.83 -2.50
C VAL A 44 11.11 -5.05 -2.87
N PHE A 45 9.82 -5.05 -2.53
CA PHE A 45 8.95 -6.19 -2.84
C PHE A 45 8.49 -6.22 -4.30
N CYS A 46 8.44 -5.06 -4.97
CA CYS A 46 7.99 -4.92 -6.35
C CYS A 46 9.13 -4.74 -7.37
N ALA A 47 10.37 -4.43 -6.96
CA ALA A 47 11.48 -4.11 -7.85
C ALA A 47 11.75 -5.20 -8.87
N PRO A 48 11.78 -6.50 -8.52
CA PRO A 48 12.01 -7.55 -9.51
C PRO A 48 10.89 -7.60 -10.57
N TYR A 49 9.65 -7.26 -10.18
CA TYR A 49 8.54 -7.12 -11.12
C TYR A 49 8.67 -5.87 -11.99
N LEU A 50 9.17 -4.76 -11.44
CA LEU A 50 9.40 -3.52 -12.17
C LEU A 50 10.59 -3.63 -13.13
N THR A 51 11.64 -4.37 -12.79
CA THR A 51 12.87 -4.50 -13.58
C THR A 51 12.79 -5.60 -14.65
N PHE A 52 12.15 -6.72 -14.35
CA PHE A 52 12.06 -7.87 -15.27
C PHE A 52 10.65 -8.05 -15.88
N GLY A 53 9.71 -7.18 -15.50
CA GLY A 53 8.36 -7.16 -16.05
C GLY A 53 7.57 -8.45 -15.77
N ARG A 54 6.66 -8.76 -16.69
CA ARG A 54 5.75 -9.92 -16.62
C ARG A 54 6.45 -11.30 -16.61
N THR A 55 7.75 -11.36 -16.90
CA THR A 55 8.50 -12.64 -17.01
C THR A 55 8.81 -13.26 -15.64
N GLU A 56 9.06 -12.46 -14.60
CA GLU A 56 9.14 -12.96 -13.22
C GLU A 56 7.75 -13.16 -12.59
N GLY A 57 6.77 -12.35 -13.03
CA GLY A 57 5.44 -12.30 -12.45
C GLY A 57 5.45 -11.79 -11.00
N LEU A 58 4.36 -11.15 -10.57
CA LEU A 58 4.23 -10.73 -9.19
C LEU A 58 3.93 -11.97 -8.33
N LYS A 59 4.99 -12.59 -7.79
CA LYS A 59 4.86 -13.82 -6.99
C LYS A 59 3.88 -13.58 -5.85
N ALA A 60 2.88 -14.46 -5.73
CA ALA A 60 1.84 -14.34 -4.70
C ALA A 60 2.40 -14.23 -3.27
N GLU A 61 3.61 -14.75 -3.03
CA GLU A 61 4.33 -14.61 -1.77
C GLU A 61 4.75 -13.19 -1.47
N ARG A 62 5.32 -12.49 -2.46
CA ARG A 62 5.78 -11.10 -2.32
C ARG A 62 4.59 -10.16 -2.12
N SER A 63 3.47 -10.38 -2.81
CA SER A 63 2.26 -9.57 -2.56
C SER A 63 1.65 -9.80 -1.17
N TYR A 64 1.72 -11.03 -0.65
CA TYR A 64 1.33 -11.32 0.73
C TYR A 64 2.27 -10.68 1.76
N GLN A 65 3.58 -10.74 1.55
CA GLN A 65 4.56 -10.12 2.44
C GLN A 65 4.45 -8.60 2.41
N LEU A 66 4.30 -7.98 1.24
CA LEU A 66 4.06 -6.55 1.10
C LEU A 66 2.83 -6.11 1.88
N ALA A 67 1.70 -6.80 1.71
CA ALA A 67 0.48 -6.50 2.47
C ALA A 67 0.68 -6.69 3.97
N ALA A 68 1.39 -7.74 4.40
CA ALA A 68 1.67 -7.97 5.82
C ALA A 68 2.56 -6.89 6.44
N VAL A 69 3.58 -6.42 5.71
CA VAL A 69 4.48 -5.35 6.16
C VAL A 69 3.71 -4.03 6.27
N VAL A 70 2.95 -3.64 5.24
CA VAL A 70 2.16 -2.40 5.27
C VAL A 70 1.07 -2.45 6.36
N ALA A 71 0.43 -3.60 6.57
CA ALA A 71 -0.49 -3.82 7.69
C ALA A 71 0.21 -3.67 9.04
N GLY A 72 1.43 -4.21 9.18
CA GLY A 72 2.26 -4.07 10.36
C GLY A 72 2.57 -2.61 10.68
N VAL A 73 2.98 -1.82 9.68
CA VAL A 73 3.23 -0.37 9.84
C VAL A 73 1.96 0.35 10.29
N ALA A 74 0.85 0.14 9.58
CA ALA A 74 -0.41 0.80 9.89
C ALA A 74 -0.91 0.44 11.31
N PHE A 75 -0.81 -0.83 11.70
CA PHE A 75 -1.21 -1.28 13.03
C PHE A 75 -0.27 -0.75 14.13
N GLY A 76 1.04 -0.74 13.88
CA GLY A 76 2.03 -0.14 14.79
C GLY A 76 1.71 1.32 15.09
N LEU A 77 1.39 2.10 14.06
CA LEU A 77 0.97 3.50 14.18
C LEU A 77 -0.33 3.68 14.99
N VAL A 78 -1.32 2.80 14.77
CA VAL A 78 -2.55 2.80 15.58
C VAL A 78 -2.25 2.56 17.06
N VAL A 79 -1.38 1.59 17.37
CA VAL A 79 -1.01 1.24 18.76
C VAL A 79 -0.30 2.39 19.47
N VAL A 80 0.61 3.11 18.78
CA VAL A 80 1.34 4.26 19.34
C VAL A 80 0.40 5.39 19.79
N GLY A 81 -0.74 5.59 19.10
CA GLY A 81 -1.69 6.64 19.49
C GLY A 81 -2.80 6.18 20.43
N GLN A 82 -2.85 4.91 20.85
CA GLN A 82 -3.80 4.47 21.88
C GLN A 82 -3.33 4.90 23.28
N PRO A 83 -4.24 5.36 24.16
CA PRO A 83 -3.93 5.62 25.56
C PRO A 83 -3.74 4.28 26.28
N THR A 84 -2.58 3.68 26.10
CA THR A 84 -2.15 2.53 26.90
C THR A 84 -1.60 3.12 28.20
N GLY A 85 -2.21 2.77 29.33
CA GLY A 85 -1.98 3.38 30.66
C GLY A 85 -0.57 3.27 31.26
N GLY A 86 0.49 3.17 30.45
CA GLY A 86 1.88 3.18 30.90
C GLY A 86 2.88 3.39 29.75
N PHE A 87 3.91 4.19 30.04
CA PHE A 87 5.22 4.32 29.37
C PHE A 87 5.34 4.98 27.98
N ILE A 88 4.30 5.10 27.15
CA ILE A 88 4.41 5.79 25.85
C ILE A 88 3.39 6.94 25.79
N PRO A 89 3.82 8.21 25.62
CA PRO A 89 2.88 9.31 25.41
C PRO A 89 2.10 9.10 24.08
N PRO A 90 0.76 9.14 24.09
CA PRO A 90 -0.02 8.86 22.90
C PRO A 90 0.19 9.93 21.83
N ILE A 91 0.58 9.50 20.63
CA ILE A 91 0.70 10.38 19.46
C ILE A 91 -0.60 10.29 18.65
N ALA A 92 -1.54 11.20 18.91
CA ALA A 92 -2.85 11.20 18.23
C ALA A 92 -2.73 11.26 16.69
N ALA A 93 -1.72 11.97 16.18
CA ALA A 93 -1.44 12.04 14.76
C ALA A 93 -1.05 10.68 14.15
N ALA A 94 -0.25 9.88 14.86
CA ALA A 94 0.17 8.54 14.41
C ALA A 94 -1.02 7.59 14.36
N ALA A 95 -1.91 7.59 15.36
CA ALA A 95 -3.13 6.77 15.31
C ALA A 95 -4.06 7.18 14.16
N GLN A 96 -4.19 8.48 13.89
CA GLN A 96 -4.99 8.97 12.77
C GLN A 96 -4.39 8.53 11.42
N GLN A 97 -3.06 8.59 11.27
CA GLN A 97 -2.36 8.13 10.08
C GLN A 97 -2.51 6.61 9.90
N GLY A 98 -2.23 5.80 10.93
CA GLY A 98 -2.37 4.35 10.88
C GLY A 98 -3.80 3.90 10.61
N GLY A 99 -4.79 4.55 11.24
CA GLY A 99 -6.20 4.30 10.99
C GLY A 99 -6.60 4.66 9.55
N SER A 100 -6.10 5.79 9.04
CA SER A 100 -6.31 6.21 7.64
C SER A 100 -5.68 5.22 6.66
N MET A 101 -4.46 4.74 6.91
CA MET A 101 -3.83 3.69 6.09
C MET A 101 -4.72 2.44 5.99
N LEU A 102 -5.27 1.96 7.10
CA LEU A 102 -6.16 0.79 7.10
C LEU A 102 -7.47 1.07 6.34
N ALA A 103 -8.09 2.23 6.58
CA ALA A 103 -9.32 2.63 5.92
C ALA A 103 -9.14 2.75 4.40
N THR A 104 -8.06 3.38 3.95
CA THR A 104 -7.76 3.59 2.53
C THR A 104 -7.37 2.28 1.85
N GLY A 105 -6.62 1.40 2.53
CA GLY A 105 -6.35 0.05 2.04
C GLY A 105 -7.63 -0.75 1.82
N LEU A 106 -8.55 -0.73 2.79
CA LEU A 106 -9.86 -1.39 2.68
C LEU A 106 -10.73 -0.80 1.57
N ALA A 107 -10.76 0.52 1.42
CA ALA A 107 -11.49 1.18 0.34
C ALA A 107 -10.94 0.79 -1.04
N GLY A 108 -9.62 0.80 -1.22
CA GLY A 108 -8.95 0.37 -2.45
C GLY A 108 -9.25 -1.10 -2.78
N TRP A 109 -9.21 -1.98 -1.78
CA TRP A 109 -9.57 -3.39 -1.96
C TRP A 109 -11.05 -3.59 -2.29
N ALA A 110 -11.96 -2.85 -1.66
CA ALA A 110 -13.39 -2.90 -1.96
C ALA A 110 -13.67 -2.45 -3.40
N LEU A 111 -13.01 -1.38 -3.87
CA LEU A 111 -13.09 -0.92 -5.26
C LEU A 111 -12.54 -1.97 -6.24
N TRP A 112 -11.40 -2.59 -5.93
CA TRP A 112 -10.87 -3.70 -6.73
C TRP A 112 -11.85 -4.87 -6.78
N LYS A 113 -12.46 -5.23 -5.65
CA LYS A 113 -13.43 -6.32 -5.57
C LYS A 113 -14.71 -6.03 -6.36
N ALA A 114 -15.21 -4.80 -6.30
CA ALA A 114 -16.33 -4.34 -7.13
C ALA A 114 -15.96 -4.38 -8.62
N GLY A 115 -14.77 -3.89 -8.99
CA GLY A 115 -14.26 -3.96 -10.35
C GLY A 115 -14.09 -5.40 -10.84
N ALA A 116 -13.61 -6.31 -10.00
CA ALA A 116 -13.46 -7.73 -10.32
C ALA A 116 -14.80 -8.44 -10.48
N HIS A 117 -15.85 -7.99 -9.78
CA HIS A 117 -17.20 -8.48 -9.96
C HIS A 117 -17.77 -8.09 -11.32
N SER A 118 -17.55 -6.84 -11.76
CA SER A 118 -17.95 -6.37 -13.09
C SER A 118 -17.04 -6.88 -14.21
N MET A 119 -15.79 -7.21 -13.92
CA MET A 119 -14.77 -7.68 -14.86
C MET A 119 -14.04 -8.92 -14.35
N PRO A 120 -14.47 -10.14 -14.75
CA PRO A 120 -13.89 -11.39 -14.27
C PRO A 120 -12.40 -11.57 -14.63
N THR A 121 -11.91 -10.83 -15.62
CA THR A 121 -10.50 -10.87 -16.07
C THR A 121 -9.59 -9.93 -15.27
N LEU A 122 -10.14 -9.02 -14.46
CA LEU A 122 -9.37 -8.04 -13.69
C LEU A 122 -8.37 -8.69 -12.70
N PRO A 123 -8.70 -9.78 -11.99
CA PRO A 123 -7.75 -10.44 -11.10
C PRO A 123 -6.52 -11.03 -11.80
N ALA A 124 -6.58 -11.26 -13.12
CA ALA A 124 -5.46 -11.76 -13.91
C ALA A 124 -4.43 -10.66 -14.25
N VAL A 125 -4.81 -9.39 -14.10
CA VAL A 125 -4.00 -8.23 -14.49
C VAL A 125 -3.72 -7.27 -13.33
N LEU A 126 -4.49 -7.34 -12.24
CA LEU A 126 -4.36 -6.52 -11.05
C LEU A 126 -4.54 -7.36 -9.78
N ASP A 127 -3.48 -7.49 -8.96
CA ASP A 127 -3.53 -8.23 -7.69
C ASP A 127 -4.16 -7.34 -6.60
N GLY A 128 -5.30 -7.78 -6.05
CA GLY A 128 -6.00 -7.06 -5.00
C GLY A 128 -5.19 -6.81 -3.73
N LYS A 129 -4.14 -7.61 -3.46
CA LYS A 129 -3.22 -7.37 -2.32
C LYS A 129 -2.27 -6.21 -2.59
N VAL A 130 -1.82 -6.07 -3.83
CA VAL A 130 -1.02 -4.93 -4.26
C VAL A 130 -1.86 -3.66 -4.20
N VAL A 131 -3.11 -3.71 -4.68
CA VAL A 131 -4.06 -2.59 -4.53
C VAL A 131 -4.23 -2.23 -3.06
N TRP A 132 -4.53 -3.22 -2.19
CA TRP A 132 -4.68 -2.97 -0.77
C TRP A 132 -3.44 -2.31 -0.15
N ALA A 133 -2.25 -2.87 -0.41
CA ALA A 133 -1.00 -2.39 0.19
C ALA A 133 -0.60 -1.00 -0.33
N THR A 134 -0.73 -0.76 -1.63
CA THR A 134 -0.41 0.54 -2.24
C THR A 134 -1.42 1.61 -1.82
N SER A 135 -2.71 1.30 -1.76
CA SER A 135 -3.72 2.19 -1.20
C SER A 135 -3.50 2.47 0.28
N ALA A 136 -3.15 1.46 1.07
CA ALA A 136 -2.85 1.64 2.48
C ALA A 136 -1.63 2.55 2.71
N ALA A 137 -0.56 2.39 1.91
CA ALA A 137 0.61 3.26 1.99
C ALA A 137 0.26 4.72 1.71
N ALA A 138 -0.58 5.01 0.72
CA ALA A 138 -1.01 6.37 0.44
C ALA A 138 -1.95 6.95 1.52
N GLY A 139 -2.71 6.10 2.21
CA GLY A 139 -3.54 6.51 3.34
C GLY A 139 -2.75 7.13 4.50
N TYR A 140 -1.41 7.01 4.51
CA TYR A 140 -0.54 7.73 5.43
C TYR A 140 -0.71 9.26 5.32
N PHE A 141 -0.91 9.78 4.10
CA PHE A 141 -1.14 11.20 3.84
C PHE A 141 -2.60 11.64 4.03
N LEU A 142 -3.37 10.89 4.83
CA LEU A 142 -4.76 11.17 5.18
C LEU A 142 -5.63 11.36 3.92
N PHE A 143 -6.47 12.39 3.92
CA PHE A 143 -7.44 12.66 2.87
C PHE A 143 -6.78 12.90 1.49
N SER A 144 -5.64 13.60 1.46
CA SER A 144 -4.96 13.94 0.21
C SER A 144 -4.39 12.69 -0.49
N GLY A 145 -3.74 11.80 0.27
CA GLY A 145 -3.26 10.53 -0.26
C GLY A 145 -4.39 9.58 -0.66
N THR A 146 -5.48 9.57 0.13
CA THR A 146 -6.68 8.77 -0.17
C THR A 146 -7.32 9.18 -1.48
N LEU A 147 -7.52 10.49 -1.71
CA LEU A 147 -8.05 10.99 -2.97
C LEU A 147 -7.12 10.70 -4.15
N SER A 148 -5.81 10.84 -3.95
CA SER A 148 -4.82 10.60 -5.01
C SER A 148 -4.87 9.16 -5.52
N VAL A 149 -4.97 8.18 -4.61
CA VAL A 149 -5.05 6.77 -5.02
C VAL A 149 -6.43 6.39 -5.53
N LEU A 150 -7.49 7.01 -5.03
CA LEU A 150 -8.84 6.77 -5.56
C LEU A 150 -8.96 7.31 -6.99
N ALA A 151 -8.42 8.50 -7.25
CA ALA A 151 -8.32 9.07 -8.60
C ALA A 151 -7.46 8.19 -9.51
N LEU A 152 -6.28 7.74 -9.04
CA LEU A 152 -5.43 6.80 -9.79
C LEU A 152 -6.18 5.51 -10.13
N GLY A 153 -6.88 4.92 -9.16
CA GLY A 153 -7.65 3.69 -9.35
C GLY A 153 -8.77 3.85 -10.38
N VAL A 154 -9.51 4.97 -10.34
CA VAL A 154 -10.53 5.30 -11.34
C VAL A 154 -9.90 5.44 -12.72
N VAL A 155 -8.83 6.22 -12.85
CA VAL A 155 -8.13 6.42 -14.13
C VAL A 155 -7.65 5.09 -14.69
N LEU A 156 -7.02 4.23 -13.88
CA LEU A 156 -6.52 2.94 -14.31
C LEU A 156 -7.63 2.00 -14.77
N LEU A 157 -8.76 1.94 -14.03
CA LEU A 157 -9.92 1.14 -14.42
C LEU A 157 -10.57 1.66 -15.70
N THR A 158 -10.76 2.98 -15.83
CA THR A 158 -11.33 3.61 -17.03
C THR A 158 -10.44 3.39 -18.25
N VAL A 159 -9.13 3.57 -18.11
CA VAL A 159 -8.14 3.33 -19.15
C VAL A 159 -8.14 1.87 -19.58
N HIS A 160 -8.19 0.93 -18.63
CA HIS A 160 -8.26 -0.50 -18.94
C HIS A 160 -9.54 -0.87 -19.70
N GLN A 161 -10.69 -0.34 -19.29
CA GLN A 161 -11.97 -0.52 -19.98
C GLN A 161 -11.92 0.02 -21.41
N LEU A 162 -11.36 1.22 -21.58
CA LEU A 162 -11.27 1.88 -22.88
C LEU A 162 -10.35 1.13 -23.85
N PHE A 163 -9.16 0.71 -23.39
CA PHE A 163 -8.22 -0.04 -24.22
C PHE A 163 -8.72 -1.45 -24.53
N ARG A 164 -9.37 -2.12 -23.58
CA ARG A 164 -10.01 -3.41 -23.84
C ARG A 164 -11.07 -3.32 -24.94
N ALA A 165 -11.83 -2.23 -25.00
CA ALA A 165 -12.86 -2.02 -26.00
C ALA A 165 -12.31 -1.63 -27.38
N ARG A 166 -11.09 -1.08 -27.45
CA ARG A 166 -10.47 -0.52 -28.66
C ARG A 166 -9.41 -1.42 -29.31
N ASP A 167 -8.53 -2.02 -28.52
CA ASP A 167 -7.37 -2.77 -29.02
C ASP A 167 -6.98 -3.92 -28.07
N GLU A 168 -7.17 -5.16 -28.52
CA GLU A 168 -6.80 -6.37 -27.76
C GLU A 168 -5.26 -6.54 -27.62
N SER A 169 -4.50 -5.81 -28.43
CA SER A 169 -3.03 -5.84 -28.48
C SER A 169 -2.36 -4.97 -27.42
N LEU A 170 -3.03 -3.92 -26.91
CA LEU A 170 -2.49 -3.01 -25.89
C LEU A 170 -2.72 -3.57 -24.48
N LYS A 171 -1.89 -4.56 -24.10
CA LYS A 171 -1.90 -5.14 -22.75
C LYS A 171 -1.23 -4.20 -21.74
N VAL A 172 -1.93 -3.16 -21.30
CA VAL A 172 -1.49 -2.31 -20.18
C VAL A 172 -1.41 -3.15 -18.89
N ASP A 173 -0.25 -3.12 -18.23
CA ASP A 173 -0.02 -3.81 -16.96
C ASP A 173 -0.51 -2.96 -15.79
N LEU A 174 -1.69 -3.30 -15.27
CA LEU A 174 -2.35 -2.53 -14.21
C LEU A 174 -1.59 -2.57 -12.88
N ASN A 175 -0.91 -3.67 -12.56
CA ASN A 175 -0.07 -3.75 -11.36
C ASN A 175 1.10 -2.77 -11.46
N PHE A 176 1.78 -2.74 -12.61
CA PHE A 176 2.91 -1.84 -12.83
C PHE A 176 2.47 -0.38 -12.68
N SER A 177 1.37 0.01 -13.34
CA SER A 177 0.85 1.38 -13.27
C SER A 177 0.36 1.76 -11.87
N GLN A 178 -0.24 0.83 -11.12
CA GLN A 178 -0.64 1.06 -9.73
C GLN A 178 0.59 1.29 -8.82
N ILE A 179 1.62 0.45 -8.94
CA ILE A 179 2.85 0.56 -8.12
C ILE A 179 3.55 1.88 -8.41
N VAL A 180 3.81 2.17 -9.69
CA VAL A 180 4.51 3.40 -10.11
C VAL A 180 3.68 4.64 -9.78
N GLY A 181 2.38 4.62 -10.02
CA GLY A 181 1.49 5.74 -9.71
C GLY A 181 1.49 6.07 -8.22
N VAL A 182 1.43 5.06 -7.35
CA VAL A 182 1.48 5.27 -5.90
C VAL A 182 2.86 5.73 -5.42
N GLU A 183 3.95 5.20 -5.97
CA GLU A 183 5.31 5.69 -5.69
C GLU A 183 5.44 7.19 -6.01
N VAL A 184 5.00 7.60 -7.20
CA VAL A 184 5.00 9.01 -7.61
C VAL A 184 4.14 9.85 -6.65
N CYS A 185 2.96 9.35 -6.25
CA CYS A 185 2.15 10.04 -5.25
C CYS A 185 2.87 10.20 -3.91
N ILE A 186 3.52 9.16 -3.39
CA ILE A 186 4.24 9.22 -2.11
C ILE A 186 5.41 10.22 -2.20
N LEU A 187 6.20 10.16 -3.27
CA LEU A 187 7.31 11.08 -3.50
C LEU A 187 6.85 12.53 -3.63
N LEU A 188 5.76 12.79 -4.37
CA LEU A 188 5.19 14.14 -4.49
C LEU A 188 4.75 14.67 -3.13
N HIS A 189 4.07 13.86 -2.31
CA HIS A 189 3.65 14.28 -0.97
C HIS A 189 4.83 14.50 -0.02
N LEU A 190 5.95 13.80 -0.22
CA LEU A 190 7.21 14.04 0.50
C LEU A 190 7.90 15.35 0.05
N MET A 191 7.81 15.72 -1.23
CA MET A 191 8.44 16.92 -1.79
C MET A 191 7.67 18.20 -1.55
N VAL A 192 6.33 18.17 -1.50
CA VAL A 192 5.47 19.35 -1.26
C VAL A 192 5.89 20.16 -0.02
N PRO A 193 6.11 19.57 1.17
CA PRO A 193 6.54 20.34 2.34
C PRO A 193 7.96 20.91 2.23
N VAL A 194 8.82 20.36 1.36
CA VAL A 194 10.18 20.85 1.11
C VAL A 194 10.20 22.02 0.10
N LEU A 195 9.22 22.07 -0.81
CA LEU A 195 9.09 23.14 -1.82
C LEU A 195 8.40 24.40 -1.29
N VAL A 196 7.67 24.30 -0.18
CA VAL A 196 6.90 25.40 0.43
C VAL A 196 7.64 26.01 1.63
N SER A 197 8.78 25.44 2.04
CA SER A 197 9.71 25.97 3.06
C SER A 197 10.80 26.82 2.47
#